data_AF-A0A1B1ZY07-F1
#
_entry.id   AF-A0A1B1ZY07-F1
#
_cell.length_a   1.000
_cell.length_b   1.000
_cell.length_c   1.000
_cell.angle_alpha   90.00
_cell.angle_beta   90.00
_cell.angle_gamma   90.00
#
_symmetry.space_group_name_H-M   'P 1'
#
loop_
_entity.id
_entity.type
_entity.pdbx_description
1 polymer ?
#
loop_
_entity_poly.entity_id
_entity_poly.type
_entity_poly.pdbx_seq_one_letter_code
_entity_poly.pdbx_strand_id
1 'polypeptide(L)'
;MVGDLWWRDQDADYIRRRGERYPGATGIEPGWTLEAAQDPRRIVRDPDPRSRSAALRIIGYSPTAGFVLTVIATRAHHAGVTAWKTSGADLRSYQRQEGP
;
A
#
# COMPACT_ATOMS: atom_id res chain seq x y z
N MET A 1 -8.44 7.58 10.61
CA MET A 1 -7.67 8.47 9.71
C MET A 1 -6.40 7.73 9.35
N VAL A 2 -6.07 7.58 8.06
CA VAL A 2 -4.91 6.79 7.59
C VAL A 2 -3.61 7.63 7.59
N GLY A 3 -3.66 8.83 8.18
CA GLY A 3 -2.51 9.74 8.27
C GLY A 3 -1.36 9.23 9.15
N ASP A 4 -1.59 8.17 9.93
CA ASP A 4 -0.64 7.62 10.90
C ASP A 4 0.05 6.34 10.41
N LEU A 5 0.06 6.05 9.09
CA LEU A 5 0.81 4.90 8.58
C LEU A 5 2.28 5.02 9.00
N TRP A 6 2.83 3.94 9.57
CA TRP A 6 4.22 3.88 9.97
C TRP A 6 4.81 2.49 9.72
N TRP A 7 6.13 2.39 9.68
CA TRP A 7 6.84 1.15 9.40
C TRP A 7 7.84 0.85 10.50
N ARG A 8 7.90 -0.42 10.91
CA ARG A 8 9.06 -0.94 11.65
C ARG A 8 10.21 -1.09 10.68
N ASP A 9 11.44 -0.92 11.16
CA ASP A 9 12.64 -1.02 10.32
C ASP A 9 12.71 -2.33 9.52
N GLN A 10 12.35 -3.44 10.17
CA GLN A 10 12.33 -4.75 9.53
C GLN A 10 11.29 -4.85 8.40
N ASP A 11 10.10 -4.30 8.60
CA ASP A 11 9.04 -4.32 7.58
C ASP A 11 9.34 -3.34 6.44
N ALA A 12 9.97 -2.21 6.75
CA ALA A 12 10.49 -1.26 5.77
C ALA A 12 11.55 -1.90 4.89
N ASP A 13 12.55 -2.55 5.48
CA ASP A 13 13.59 -3.26 4.73
C ASP A 13 13.02 -4.41 3.89
N TYR A 14 12.01 -5.11 4.42
CA TYR A 14 11.31 -6.15 3.68
C TYR A 14 10.70 -5.63 2.37
N ILE A 15 10.03 -4.47 2.38
CA ILE A 15 9.42 -3.90 1.16
C ILE A 15 10.45 -3.26 0.21
N ARG A 16 11.55 -2.70 0.72
CA ARG A 16 12.66 -2.21 -0.10
C ARG A 16 13.29 -3.35 -0.91
N ARG A 17 13.54 -4.49 -0.27
CA ARG A 17 14.15 -5.67 -0.90
C ARG A 17 13.16 -6.56 -1.65
N ARG A 18 11.98 -6.04 -2.02
CA ARG A 18 10.98 -6.82 -2.76
C ARG A 18 11.50 -7.28 -4.13
N GLY A 19 12.25 -6.42 -4.83
CA GLY A 19 12.81 -6.74 -6.15
C GLY A 19 13.87 -7.86 -6.13
N GLU A 20 14.53 -8.07 -5.00
CA GLU A 20 15.48 -9.18 -4.81
C GLU A 20 14.77 -10.54 -4.73
N ARG A 21 13.54 -10.55 -4.21
CA ARG A 21 12.76 -11.78 -3.97
C ARG A 21 11.87 -12.16 -5.13
N TYR A 22 11.47 -11.19 -5.96
CA TYR A 22 10.54 -11.40 -7.07
C TYR A 22 11.10 -10.74 -8.34
N PRO A 23 11.56 -11.52 -9.34
CA PRO A 23 12.05 -10.99 -10.59
C PRO A 23 11.03 -10.04 -11.25
N GLY A 24 11.49 -8.84 -11.63
CA GLY A 24 10.65 -7.80 -12.23
C GLY A 24 9.80 -6.99 -11.23
N ALA A 25 9.87 -7.27 -9.93
CA ALA A 25 9.23 -6.43 -8.93
C ALA A 25 10.08 -5.21 -8.58
N THR A 26 9.42 -4.10 -8.26
CA THR A 26 10.06 -2.87 -7.77
C THR A 26 10.16 -2.90 -6.25
N GLY A 27 11.34 -2.58 -5.71
CA GLY A 27 11.50 -2.26 -4.29
C GLY A 27 10.70 -1.01 -3.93
N ILE A 28 10.04 -1.00 -2.77
CA ILE A 28 9.17 0.10 -2.38
C ILE A 28 9.79 0.84 -1.19
N GLU A 29 9.94 2.16 -1.33
CA GLU A 29 10.33 3.01 -0.20
C GLU A 29 9.14 3.29 0.73
N PRO A 30 9.31 3.20 2.07
CA PRO A 30 8.27 3.54 3.03
C PRO A 30 7.65 4.92 2.80
N GLY A 31 8.45 5.93 2.44
CA GLY A 31 7.97 7.28 2.15
C GLY A 31 6.91 7.31 1.04
N TRP A 32 7.07 6.50 -0.01
CA TRP A 32 6.08 6.40 -1.09
C TRP A 32 4.76 5.82 -0.59
N THR A 33 4.81 4.92 0.39
CA THR A 33 3.59 4.36 0.99
C THR A 33 2.82 5.39 1.81
N LEU A 34 3.53 6.33 2.45
CA LEU A 34 2.91 7.46 3.17
C LEU A 34 2.21 8.40 2.20
N GLU A 35 2.86 8.72 1.09
CA GLU A 35 2.26 9.53 0.01
C GLU A 35 0.99 8.85 -0.55
N ALA A 36 1.06 7.56 -0.85
CA ALA A 36 -0.10 6.79 -1.32
C ALA A 36 -1.23 6.72 -0.26
N ALA A 37 -0.90 6.70 1.03
CA ALA A 37 -1.88 6.76 2.11
C ALA A 37 -2.50 8.15 2.31
N GLN A 38 -1.81 9.20 1.88
CA GLN A 38 -2.29 10.59 1.91
C GLN A 38 -2.96 11.04 0.62
N ASP A 39 -2.88 10.24 -0.45
CA ASP A 39 -3.55 10.50 -1.71
C ASP A 39 -5.06 10.77 -1.49
N PRO A 40 -5.57 11.95 -1.91
CA PRO A 40 -6.99 12.28 -1.83
C PRO A 40 -7.90 11.31 -2.60
N ARG A 41 -7.37 10.66 -3.63
CA ARG A 41 -8.07 9.70 -4.49
C ARG A 41 -7.89 8.24 -4.05
N ARG A 42 -7.25 8.01 -2.91
CA ARG A 42 -6.98 6.66 -2.42
C ARG A 42 -8.27 5.88 -2.21
N ILE A 43 -8.21 4.59 -2.47
CA ILE A 43 -9.25 3.63 -2.06
C ILE A 43 -8.78 2.98 -0.76
N VAL A 44 -9.67 2.94 0.22
CA VAL A 44 -9.45 2.23 1.48
C VAL A 44 -10.45 1.09 1.58
N ARG A 45 -9.97 -0.14 1.76
CA ARG A 45 -10.80 -1.30 2.06
C ARG A 45 -10.52 -1.76 3.48
N ASP A 46 -11.54 -1.66 4.33
CA ASP A 46 -11.48 -2.03 5.74
C ASP A 46 -12.69 -2.91 6.10
N PRO A 47 -12.51 -4.23 6.27
CA PRO A 47 -11.24 -4.95 6.20
C PRO A 47 -10.74 -5.14 4.76
N ASP A 48 -9.45 -5.44 4.61
CA ASP A 48 -8.86 -5.96 3.38
C ASP A 48 -9.65 -7.22 2.98
N PRO A 49 -10.27 -7.27 1.79
CA PRO A 49 -11.11 -8.39 1.37
C PRO A 49 -10.38 -9.74 1.34
N ARG A 50 -9.05 -9.72 1.31
CA ARG A 50 -8.20 -10.92 1.29
C ARG A 50 -7.57 -11.25 2.64
N SER A 51 -7.78 -10.43 3.67
CA SER A 51 -7.16 -10.62 4.97
C SER A 51 -8.02 -11.51 5.87
N ARG A 52 -7.39 -12.53 6.45
CA ARG A 52 -7.98 -13.36 7.51
C ARG A 52 -7.94 -12.68 8.89
N SER A 53 -7.08 -11.67 9.05
CA SER A 53 -6.83 -10.96 10.31
C SER A 53 -7.40 -9.53 10.31
N ALA A 54 -8.33 -9.24 9.39
CA ALA A 54 -8.97 -7.94 9.25
C ALA A 54 -7.99 -6.76 9.12
N ALA A 55 -6.89 -6.96 8.37
CA ALA A 55 -5.95 -5.88 8.02
C ALA A 55 -6.63 -4.79 7.17
N LEU A 56 -6.01 -3.64 7.04
CA LEU A 56 -6.43 -2.53 6.17
C LEU A 56 -5.72 -2.63 4.82
N ARG A 57 -6.43 -2.43 3.70
CA ARG A 57 -5.82 -2.21 2.38
C ARG A 57 -6.01 -0.77 1.94
N ILE A 58 -4.92 -0.14 1.55
CA ILE A 58 -4.90 1.22 0.99
C ILE A 58 -4.34 1.13 -0.43
N ILE A 59 -5.01 1.77 -1.39
CA ILE A 59 -4.57 1.87 -2.78
C ILE A 59 -4.51 3.34 -3.14
N GLY A 60 -3.32 3.88 -3.43
CA GLY A 60 -3.16 5.30 -3.73
C GLY A 60 -1.91 5.60 -4.55
N TYR A 61 -1.87 6.77 -5.15
CA TYR A 61 -0.75 7.24 -5.95
C TYR A 61 0.33 7.89 -5.09
N SER A 62 1.59 7.53 -5.34
CA SER A 62 2.75 8.23 -4.81
C SER A 62 3.35 9.12 -5.90
N PRO A 63 3.39 10.45 -5.71
CA PRO A 63 4.03 11.37 -6.64
C PRO A 63 5.52 11.06 -6.82
N THR A 64 6.23 10.71 -5.74
CA THR A 64 7.67 10.42 -5.81
C THR A 64 7.96 9.09 -6.50
N ALA A 65 7.14 8.06 -6.29
CA ALA A 65 7.27 6.80 -7.00
C ALA A 65 6.80 6.87 -8.47
N GLY A 66 5.86 7.76 -8.77
CA GLY A 66 5.27 7.90 -10.10
C GLY A 66 4.25 6.81 -10.45
N PHE A 67 3.78 6.02 -9.48
CA PHE A 67 2.78 4.96 -9.72
C PHE A 67 1.87 4.72 -8.50
N VAL A 68 0.79 3.97 -8.75
CA VAL A 68 -0.17 3.55 -7.72
C VAL A 68 0.43 2.40 -6.91
N LEU A 69 0.32 2.50 -5.59
CA LEU A 69 0.78 1.54 -4.60
C LEU A 69 -0.39 0.92 -3.87
N THR A 70 -0.25 -0.37 -3.56
CA THR A 70 -1.11 -1.07 -2.61
C THR A 70 -0.31 -1.26 -1.32
N VAL A 71 -0.87 -0.83 -0.21
CA VAL A 71 -0.30 -0.93 1.13
C VAL A 71 -1.25 -1.77 1.99
N ILE A 72 -0.70 -2.77 2.67
CA ILE A 72 -1.40 -3.52 3.72
C ILE A 72 -0.88 -3.05 5.06
N ALA A 73 -1.78 -2.67 5.95
CA ALA A 73 -1.45 -2.21 7.29
C ALA A 73 -2.34 -2.89 8.34
N THR A 74 -1.88 -2.92 9.58
CA THR A 74 -2.71 -3.36 10.71
C THR A 74 -3.84 -2.36 10.96
N ARG A 75 -5.04 -2.85 11.25
CA ARG A 75 -6.20 -1.98 11.50
C ARG A 75 -6.09 -1.15 12.77
N ALA A 76 -5.54 -1.74 13.84
CA ALA A 76 -5.50 -1.12 15.16
C ALA A 76 -4.45 -0.01 15.30
N HIS A 77 -3.31 -0.14 14.62
CA HIS A 77 -2.15 0.74 14.82
C HIS A 77 -1.63 1.37 13.53
N HIS A 78 -2.25 1.08 12.37
CA HIS A 78 -1.77 1.48 11.05
C HIS A 78 -0.28 1.13 10.81
N ALA A 79 0.24 0.10 11.47
CA ALA A 79 1.58 -0.41 11.21
C ALA A 79 1.58 -1.11 9.85
N GLY A 80 2.45 -0.69 8.93
CA GLY A 80 2.65 -1.30 7.63
C GLY A 80 3.10 -2.75 7.75
N VAL A 81 2.51 -3.62 6.93
CA VAL A 81 2.80 -5.06 6.87
C VAL A 81 3.53 -5.39 5.58
N THR A 82 3.05 -4.87 4.44
CA THR A 82 3.69 -5.05 3.13
C THR A 82 3.13 -4.05 2.12
N ALA A 83 3.88 -3.78 1.05
CA ALA A 83 3.48 -2.90 -0.03
C ALA A 83 4.00 -3.39 -1.38
N TRP A 84 3.33 -2.99 -2.46
CA TRP A 84 3.74 -3.27 -3.84
C TRP A 84 3.11 -2.29 -4.83
N LYS A 85 3.72 -2.17 -6.01
CA LYS A 85 3.14 -1.48 -7.17
C LYS A 85 1.83 -2.12 -7.58
N THR A 86 0.74 -1.37 -7.56
CA THR A 86 -0.60 -1.87 -7.86
C THR A 86 -0.73 -2.26 -9.32
N SER A 87 -1.47 -3.33 -9.58
CA SER A 87 -1.81 -3.81 -10.92
C SER A 87 -3.22 -4.42 -10.93
N GLY A 88 -3.69 -4.82 -12.12
CA GLY A 88 -4.93 -5.57 -12.27
C GLY A 88 -6.19 -4.83 -11.79
N ALA A 89 -7.06 -5.55 -11.06
CA ALA A 89 -8.36 -5.03 -10.65
C ALA A 89 -8.26 -3.83 -9.69
N ASP A 90 -7.29 -3.84 -8.77
CA ASP A 90 -7.08 -2.73 -7.83
C ASP A 90 -6.64 -1.45 -8.57
N LEU A 91 -5.77 -1.58 -9.57
CA LEU A 91 -5.35 -0.45 -10.40
C LEU A 91 -6.53 0.11 -11.20
N ARG A 92 -7.34 -0.77 -11.80
CA ARG A 92 -8.55 -0.34 -12.52
C ARG A 92 -9.57 0.34 -11.60
N SER A 93 -9.74 -0.18 -10.37
CA SER A 93 -10.65 0.42 -9.38
C SER A 93 -10.17 1.83 -9.04
N TYR A 94 -8.87 1.99 -8.76
CA TYR A 94 -8.27 3.31 -8.50
C TYR A 94 -8.43 4.25 -9.69
N GLN A 95 -8.12 3.81 -10.91
CA GLN A 95 -8.23 4.66 -12.11
C GLN A 95 -9.68 5.12 -12.36
N ARG A 96 -10.64 4.21 -12.20
CA ARG A 96 -12.07 4.48 -12.38
C ARG A 96 -12.72 5.16 -11.18
N GLN A 97 -12.00 5.31 -10.06
CA GLN A 97 -12.54 5.77 -8.78
C GLN A 97 -13.77 4.96 -8.36
N GLU A 98 -13.73 3.66 -8.62
CA GLU A 98 -14.75 2.73 -8.14
C GLU A 98 -14.52 2.54 -6.65
N GLY A 99 -15.54 2.89 -5.86
CA GLY A 99 -15.50 2.83 -4.41
C GLY A 99 -15.25 1.42 -3.86
N PRO A 100 -14.99 1.31 -2.55
CA PRO A 100 -14.87 0.03 -1.87
C PRO A 100 -16.11 -0.86 -2.05
#